data_AF-A0A2G4SII3-F1
#
_entry.id   AF-A0A2G4SII3-F1
#
_cell.length_a   1.000
_cell.length_b   1.000
_cell.length_c   1.000
_cell.angle_alpha   90.00
_cell.angle_beta   90.00
_cell.angle_gamma   90.00
#
_symmetry.space_group_name_H-M   'P 1'
#
loop_
_entity.id
_entity.type
_entity.pdbx_description
1 polymer ?
#
loop_
_entity_poly.entity_id
_entity_poly.type
_entity_poly.pdbx_seq_one_letter_code
_entity_poly.pdbx_strand_id
1 'polypeptide(L)'
;MIKDNFIQPTKKGVIAYDHILSFQTSIDELLITARSSYPANVIQAMKVIVSVCKLITEQVENNESRLTSDSKQTLYELKSRFSTALSDLLIAAKHHANGMGISPVSLLDHSAGNLSAVVVDLVRLVGMKDTDNNDQKGFQNDYNNNNTTSAYETNSNSPPSLSQIRSQLKDTDDNYSLLEQTYITPAELTKYLKNETDTIVQTIQNLLSALRLPQNGEVYSIITSLIKIISTIIDKSSSVCSSPSGYAYTRACRPILNELDQCSQRLSLLQKSQFISGAVATANAKRDLAKEAYEIAKYTKELINLFETD
;
A
#
# COMPACT_ATOMS: atom_id res chain seq x y z
N MET A 1 -7.35 -23.04 21.60
CA MET A 1 -6.03 -23.18 22.25
C MET A 1 -5.21 -21.96 21.87
N ILE A 2 -4.94 -21.07 22.82
CA ILE A 2 -4.20 -19.84 22.56
C ILE A 2 -2.71 -20.19 22.47
N LYS A 3 -2.06 -19.61 21.49
CA LYS A 3 -0.71 -19.90 21.05
C LYS A 3 0.33 -19.31 22.01
N ASP A 4 0.70 -20.04 23.08
CA ASP A 4 1.65 -19.59 24.13
C ASP A 4 3.06 -19.18 23.63
N ASN A 5 3.42 -19.48 22.37
CA ASN A 5 4.73 -19.17 21.79
C ASN A 5 4.77 -17.92 20.88
N PHE A 6 3.69 -17.15 20.79
CA PHE A 6 3.60 -16.00 19.87
C PHE A 6 3.52 -14.69 20.65
N ILE A 7 4.25 -13.66 20.19
CA ILE A 7 4.18 -12.31 20.76
C ILE A 7 2.73 -11.82 20.67
N GLN A 8 2.12 -11.53 21.82
CA GLN A 8 0.75 -11.02 21.90
C GLN A 8 0.74 -9.50 22.01
N PRO A 9 -0.28 -8.82 21.46
CA PRO A 9 -0.51 -7.42 21.77
C PRO A 9 -0.67 -7.21 23.28
N THR A 10 -0.11 -6.13 23.80
CA THR A 10 -0.17 -5.75 25.21
C THR A 10 -0.61 -4.29 25.33
N LYS A 11 -1.32 -3.96 26.40
CA LYS A 11 -1.80 -2.59 26.68
C LYS A 11 -0.66 -1.56 26.82
N LYS A 12 0.56 -2.02 27.10
CA LYS A 12 1.75 -1.18 27.27
C LYS A 12 2.64 -1.12 26.03
N GLY A 13 2.32 -1.89 24.99
CA GLY A 13 3.11 -1.96 23.76
C GLY A 13 3.23 -0.60 23.08
N VAL A 14 4.36 -0.42 22.39
CA VAL A 14 4.70 0.83 21.70
C VAL A 14 4.38 0.74 20.21
N ILE A 15 4.66 -0.40 19.58
CA ILE A 15 4.49 -0.55 18.13
C ILE A 15 3.08 -1.04 17.84
N ALA A 16 2.33 -0.33 16.99
CA ALA A 16 1.01 -0.75 16.55
C ALA A 16 1.05 -2.09 15.81
N TYR A 17 0.08 -2.97 16.07
CA TYR A 17 -0.04 -4.26 15.37
C TYR A 17 -0.11 -4.08 13.84
N ASP A 18 -0.79 -3.03 13.38
CA ASP A 18 -0.92 -2.72 11.95
C ASP A 18 0.45 -2.47 11.29
N HIS A 19 1.38 -1.78 11.95
CA HIS A 19 2.73 -1.56 11.41
C HIS A 19 3.52 -2.87 11.29
N ILE A 20 3.32 -3.80 12.23
CA ILE A 20 3.95 -5.12 12.18
C ILE A 20 3.37 -5.95 11.03
N LEU A 21 2.05 -5.89 10.81
CA LEU A 21 1.40 -6.56 9.70
C LEU A 21 1.85 -5.97 8.34
N SER A 22 1.95 -4.64 8.24
CA SER A 22 2.50 -3.97 7.06
C SER A 22 3.95 -4.38 6.81
N PHE A 23 4.76 -4.52 7.86
CA PHE A 23 6.15 -4.95 7.72
C PHE A 23 6.21 -6.37 7.16
N GLN A 24 5.47 -7.31 7.76
CA GLN A 24 5.38 -8.70 7.29
C GLN A 24 4.96 -8.78 5.82
N THR A 25 3.88 -8.07 5.47
CA THR A 25 3.38 -8.03 4.09
C THR A 25 4.43 -7.46 3.13
N SER A 26 5.10 -6.37 3.51
CA SER A 26 6.09 -5.71 2.66
C SER A 26 7.34 -6.56 2.40
N ILE A 27 7.78 -7.34 3.41
CA ILE A 27 8.89 -8.29 3.27
C ILE A 27 8.50 -9.44 2.36
N ASP A 28 7.32 -10.02 2.54
CA ASP A 28 6.82 -11.10 1.69
C ASP A 28 6.68 -10.64 0.23
N GLU A 29 6.10 -9.45 0.00
CA GLU A 29 5.98 -8.85 -1.33
C GLU A 29 7.34 -8.58 -1.99
N LEU A 30 8.33 -8.09 -1.24
CA LEU A 30 9.69 -7.91 -1.74
C LEU A 30 10.27 -9.25 -2.22
N LEU A 31 10.14 -10.30 -1.42
CA LEU A 31 10.70 -11.61 -1.71
C LEU A 31 9.96 -12.33 -2.86
N ILE A 32 8.65 -12.16 -2.97
CA ILE A 32 7.86 -12.61 -4.12
C ILE A 32 8.33 -11.87 -5.39
N THR A 33 8.46 -10.54 -5.31
CA THR A 33 8.88 -9.70 -6.43
C THR A 33 10.30 -10.04 -6.89
N ALA A 34 11.20 -10.32 -5.96
CA ALA A 34 12.57 -10.73 -6.27
C ALA A 34 12.64 -12.05 -7.03
N ARG A 35 11.68 -12.96 -6.85
CA ARG A 35 11.61 -14.22 -7.60
C ARG A 35 10.85 -14.09 -8.92
N SER A 36 10.31 -12.92 -9.23
CA SER A 36 9.56 -12.68 -10.46
C SER A 36 10.49 -12.52 -11.67
N SER A 37 9.91 -12.60 -12.87
CA SER A 37 10.64 -12.34 -14.13
C SER A 37 11.02 -10.86 -14.34
N TYR A 38 10.62 -9.96 -13.43
CA TYR A 38 10.85 -8.52 -13.51
C TYR A 38 11.63 -8.01 -12.29
N PRO A 39 12.94 -8.30 -12.19
CA PRO A 39 13.76 -7.96 -11.02
C PRO A 39 13.86 -6.44 -10.76
N ALA A 40 13.59 -5.59 -11.76
CA ALA A 40 13.53 -4.14 -11.59
C ALA A 40 12.41 -3.69 -10.62
N ASN A 41 11.31 -4.45 -10.52
CA ASN A 41 10.20 -4.14 -9.62
C ASN A 41 10.58 -4.27 -8.14
N VAL A 42 11.68 -4.96 -7.83
CA VAL A 42 12.24 -5.09 -6.47
C VAL A 42 12.54 -3.71 -5.87
N ILE A 43 12.94 -2.73 -6.69
CA ILE A 43 13.19 -1.36 -6.22
C ILE A 43 11.92 -0.71 -5.66
N GLN A 44 10.75 -1.02 -6.25
CA GLN A 44 9.48 -0.47 -5.75
C GLN A 44 9.07 -1.13 -4.43
N ALA A 45 9.17 -2.45 -4.32
CA ALA A 45 8.90 -3.17 -3.08
C ALA A 45 9.86 -2.77 -1.95
N MET A 46 11.14 -2.53 -2.29
CA MET A 46 12.16 -2.03 -1.37
C MET A 46 11.77 -0.67 -0.77
N LYS A 47 11.22 0.25 -1.56
CA LYS A 47 10.77 1.58 -1.05
C LYS A 47 9.63 1.46 -0.03
N VAL A 48 8.72 0.51 -0.24
CA VAL A 48 7.62 0.24 0.69
C VAL A 48 8.18 -0.18 2.06
N ILE A 49 9.13 -1.10 2.08
CA ILE A 49 9.80 -1.53 3.32
C ILE A 49 10.46 -0.35 4.05
N VAL A 50 11.18 0.53 3.34
CA VAL A 50 11.80 1.72 3.94
C VAL A 50 10.75 2.58 4.66
N SER A 51 9.60 2.77 4.03
CA SER A 51 8.50 3.56 4.62
C SER A 51 7.94 2.90 5.88
N VAL A 52 7.69 1.59 5.85
CA VAL A 52 7.17 0.87 7.02
C VAL A 52 8.19 0.85 8.17
N CYS A 53 9.46 0.61 7.85
CA CYS A 53 10.57 0.68 8.80
C CYS A 53 10.63 2.05 9.50
N LYS A 54 10.44 3.15 8.75
CA LYS A 54 10.37 4.51 9.30
C LYS A 54 9.24 4.65 10.32
N LEU A 55 8.03 4.18 10.00
CA LEU A 55 6.88 4.24 10.90
C LEU A 55 7.14 3.46 12.20
N ILE A 56 7.78 2.30 12.12
CA ILE A 56 8.16 1.50 13.29
C ILE A 56 9.17 2.26 14.15
N THR A 57 10.26 2.78 13.56
CA THR A 57 11.29 3.49 14.32
C THR A 57 10.79 4.79 14.93
N GLU A 58 9.95 5.54 14.22
CA GLU A 58 9.37 6.79 14.72
C GLU A 58 8.46 6.56 15.92
N GLN A 59 7.63 5.51 15.91
CA GLN A 59 6.83 5.12 17.07
C GLN A 59 7.70 4.74 18.27
N VAL A 60 8.81 4.04 18.03
CA VAL A 60 9.76 3.65 19.07
C VAL A 60 10.46 4.86 19.66
N GLU A 61 10.91 5.81 18.84
CA GLU A 61 11.57 7.05 19.26
C GLU A 61 10.62 7.95 20.07
N ASN A 62 9.38 8.14 19.60
CA ASN A 62 8.38 8.95 20.28
C ASN A 62 8.00 8.41 21.67
N ASN A 63 8.23 7.12 21.92
CA ASN A 63 7.90 6.45 23.18
C ASN A 63 9.15 6.05 24.00
N GLU A 64 10.36 6.45 23.57
CA GLU A 64 11.62 6.09 24.22
C GLU A 64 11.71 6.61 25.66
N SER A 65 11.09 7.76 25.94
CA SER A 65 11.01 8.36 27.27
C SER A 65 10.34 7.46 28.32
N ARG A 66 9.46 6.54 27.88
CA ARG A 66 8.72 5.60 28.74
C ARG A 66 9.56 4.40 29.21
N LEU A 67 10.76 4.21 28.65
CA LEU A 67 11.64 3.08 28.94
C LEU A 67 12.58 3.36 30.13
N THR A 68 12.98 2.28 30.80
CA THR A 68 14.00 2.33 31.86
C THR A 68 15.39 2.61 31.29
N SER A 69 16.35 3.05 32.11
CA SER A 69 17.72 3.34 31.66
C SER A 69 18.40 2.14 30.98
N ASP A 70 18.23 0.94 31.55
CA ASP A 70 18.80 -0.29 30.98
C ASP A 70 18.13 -0.65 29.65
N SER A 71 16.80 -0.54 29.57
CA SER A 71 16.06 -0.77 28.31
C SER A 71 16.41 0.24 27.23
N LYS A 72 16.75 1.49 27.59
CA LYS A 72 17.22 2.51 26.64
C LYS A 72 18.56 2.12 26.03
N GLN A 73 19.51 1.63 26.84
CA GLN A 73 20.79 1.15 26.32
C GLN A 73 20.62 0.01 25.31
N THR A 74 19.80 -0.99 25.65
CA THR A 74 19.46 -2.08 24.71
C THR A 74 18.77 -1.55 23.46
N LEU A 75 17.88 -0.56 23.61
CA LEU A 75 17.20 0.06 22.47
C LEU A 75 18.20 0.78 21.54
N TYR A 76 19.21 1.47 22.06
CA TYR A 76 20.24 2.12 21.25
C TYR A 76 21.02 1.12 20.39
N GLU A 77 21.47 0.01 21.00
CA GLU A 77 22.16 -1.07 20.28
C GLU A 77 21.26 -1.68 19.20
N LEU A 78 19.98 -1.82 19.50
CA LEU A 78 19.01 -2.41 18.60
C LEU A 78 18.63 -1.49 17.43
N LYS A 79 18.54 -0.18 17.67
CA LYS A 79 18.41 0.85 16.61
C LYS A 79 19.61 0.85 15.66
N SER A 80 20.82 0.70 16.20
CA SER A 80 22.03 0.58 15.38
C SER A 80 21.99 -0.68 14.52
N ARG A 81 21.72 -1.85 15.12
CA ARG A 81 21.55 -3.12 14.38
C ARG A 81 20.45 -3.03 13.32
N PHE A 82 19.34 -2.36 13.62
CA PHE A 82 18.22 -2.16 12.69
C PHE A 82 18.64 -1.35 11.47
N SER A 83 19.39 -0.27 11.68
CA SER A 83 19.90 0.58 10.60
C SER A 83 20.87 -0.18 9.69
N THR A 84 21.77 -0.98 10.26
CA THR A 84 22.68 -1.84 9.48
C THR A 84 21.90 -2.88 8.67
N ALA A 85 20.99 -3.63 9.32
CA ALA A 85 20.20 -4.65 8.65
C ALA A 85 19.32 -4.09 7.52
N LEU A 86 18.74 -2.89 7.71
CA LEU A 86 17.98 -2.21 6.66
C LEU A 86 18.90 -1.84 5.49
N SER A 87 20.08 -1.28 5.78
CA SER A 87 21.05 -0.88 4.74
C SER A 87 21.52 -2.08 3.91
N ASP A 88 21.84 -3.20 4.56
CA ASP A 88 22.24 -4.45 3.91
C ASP A 88 21.13 -5.00 3.00
N LEU A 89 19.86 -4.86 3.42
CA LEU A 89 18.70 -5.22 2.59
C LEU A 89 18.60 -4.31 1.35
N LEU A 90 18.75 -2.99 1.50
CA LEU A 90 18.70 -2.06 0.37
C LEU A 90 19.80 -2.34 -0.66
N ILE A 91 21.01 -2.64 -0.18
CA ILE A 91 22.16 -3.00 -1.02
C ILE A 91 21.88 -4.32 -1.75
N ALA A 92 21.45 -5.36 -1.03
CA ALA A 92 21.11 -6.65 -1.63
C ALA A 92 19.98 -6.54 -2.66
N ALA A 93 18.94 -5.76 -2.38
CA ALA A 93 17.82 -5.51 -3.27
C ALA A 93 18.27 -4.79 -4.55
N LYS A 94 19.13 -3.79 -4.43
CA LYS A 94 19.72 -3.07 -5.57
C LYS A 94 20.59 -3.98 -6.42
N HIS A 95 21.45 -4.79 -5.81
CA HIS A 95 22.27 -5.77 -6.53
C HIS A 95 21.42 -6.81 -7.24
N HIS A 96 20.33 -7.27 -6.63
CA HIS A 96 19.39 -8.17 -7.26
C HIS A 96 18.70 -7.52 -8.46
N ALA A 97 18.15 -6.32 -8.30
CA ALA A 97 17.48 -5.58 -9.37
C ALA A 97 18.39 -5.27 -10.57
N ASN A 98 19.64 -4.87 -10.31
CA ASN A 98 20.63 -4.56 -11.33
C ASN A 98 21.42 -5.78 -11.82
N GLY A 99 21.20 -6.94 -11.19
CA GLY A 99 21.99 -8.14 -11.38
C GLY A 99 21.68 -8.91 -12.66
N MET A 100 20.72 -8.47 -13.48
CA MET A 100 20.34 -9.08 -14.77
C MET A 100 20.14 -10.60 -14.70
N GLY A 101 19.61 -11.11 -13.58
CA GLY A 101 19.40 -12.55 -13.35
C GLY A 101 20.63 -13.34 -12.88
N ILE A 102 21.78 -12.69 -12.67
CA ILE A 102 23.02 -13.30 -12.20
C ILE A 102 23.13 -13.23 -10.66
N SER A 103 22.66 -12.13 -10.06
CA SER A 103 22.67 -11.97 -8.61
C SER A 103 21.67 -12.94 -7.95
N PRO A 104 22.10 -13.81 -7.02
CA PRO A 104 21.22 -14.79 -6.42
C PRO A 104 20.27 -14.13 -5.41
N VAL A 105 18.97 -14.46 -5.50
CA VAL A 105 17.92 -14.00 -4.56
C VAL A 105 18.26 -14.34 -3.10
N SER A 106 19.05 -15.39 -2.85
CA SER A 106 19.43 -15.84 -1.51
C SER A 106 20.16 -14.77 -0.68
N LEU A 107 20.88 -13.84 -1.32
CA LEU A 107 21.51 -12.71 -0.62
C LEU A 107 20.44 -11.74 -0.08
N LEU A 108 19.41 -11.48 -0.88
CA LEU A 108 18.27 -10.66 -0.48
C LEU A 108 17.45 -11.36 0.62
N ASP A 109 17.20 -12.67 0.48
CA ASP A 109 16.52 -13.46 1.51
C ASP A 109 17.27 -13.40 2.86
N HIS A 110 18.60 -13.50 2.84
CA HIS A 110 19.42 -13.41 4.04
C HIS A 110 19.26 -12.04 4.73
N SER A 111 19.38 -10.95 3.99
CA SER A 111 19.19 -9.60 4.53
C SER A 111 17.77 -9.37 5.05
N ALA A 112 16.75 -9.90 4.36
CA ALA A 112 15.35 -9.82 4.79
C ALA A 112 15.11 -10.59 6.11
N GLY A 113 15.72 -11.77 6.24
CA GLY A 113 15.69 -12.55 7.48
C GLY A 113 16.37 -11.81 8.64
N ASN A 114 17.54 -11.21 8.40
CA ASN A 114 18.26 -10.43 9.42
C ASN A 114 17.44 -9.22 9.89
N LEU A 115 16.88 -8.43 8.96
CA LEU A 115 16.03 -7.29 9.31
C LEU A 115 14.79 -7.73 10.10
N SER A 116 14.15 -8.83 9.69
CA SER A 116 13.00 -9.40 10.40
C SER A 116 13.34 -9.83 11.83
N ALA A 117 14.51 -10.42 12.05
CA ALA A 117 14.99 -10.78 13.38
C ALA A 117 15.16 -9.54 14.27
N VAL A 118 15.74 -8.45 13.74
CA VAL A 118 15.89 -7.20 14.48
C VAL A 118 14.54 -6.56 14.80
N VAL A 119 13.57 -6.60 13.88
CA VAL A 119 12.19 -6.14 14.16
C VAL A 119 11.54 -6.95 15.27
N VAL A 120 11.71 -8.27 15.27
CA VAL A 120 11.21 -9.13 16.36
C VAL A 120 11.84 -8.76 17.69
N ASP A 121 13.15 -8.53 17.73
CA ASP A 121 13.84 -8.09 18.94
C ASP A 121 13.33 -6.70 19.40
N LEU A 122 13.03 -5.79 18.48
CA LEU A 122 12.45 -4.47 18.81
C LEU A 122 11.09 -4.65 19.47
N VAL A 123 10.22 -5.46 18.86
CA VAL A 123 8.89 -5.75 19.40
C VAL A 123 8.97 -6.46 20.76
N ARG A 124 9.95 -7.33 20.97
CA ARG A 124 10.19 -7.97 22.29
C ARG A 124 10.57 -6.95 23.36
N LEU A 125 11.37 -5.94 23.00
CA LEU A 125 11.81 -4.92 23.94
C LEU A 125 10.71 -3.91 24.28
N VAL A 126 10.01 -3.39 23.27
CA VAL A 126 9.05 -2.27 23.46
C VAL A 126 7.58 -2.70 23.50
N GLY A 127 7.30 -3.96 23.16
CA GLY A 127 5.95 -4.51 23.09
C GLY A 127 5.15 -4.05 21.88
N MET A 128 4.14 -4.85 21.53
CA MET A 128 3.18 -4.54 20.48
C MET A 128 1.86 -4.06 21.10
N LYS A 129 1.26 -3.00 20.57
CA LYS A 129 -0.04 -2.48 21.01
C LYS A 129 -1.14 -3.12 20.18
N ASP A 130 -2.24 -3.52 20.83
CA ASP A 130 -3.44 -3.97 20.13
C ASP A 130 -4.06 -2.79 19.36
N THR A 131 -4.51 -3.04 18.15
CA THR A 131 -5.29 -2.05 17.39
C THR A 131 -6.72 -2.13 17.93
N ASP A 132 -6.97 -1.51 19.09
CA ASP A 132 -8.31 -1.42 19.68
C ASP A 132 -9.28 -0.85 18.63
N ASN A 133 -10.24 -1.65 18.17
CA ASN A 133 -11.32 -1.25 17.25
C ASN A 133 -12.29 -0.19 17.86
N ASN A 134 -11.94 0.43 19.00
CA ASN A 134 -12.82 1.29 19.79
C ASN A 134 -12.31 2.73 20.00
N ASP A 135 -11.12 3.11 19.51
CA ASP A 135 -10.63 4.49 19.55
C ASP A 135 -10.62 5.13 18.14
N GLN A 136 -11.81 5.25 17.54
CA GLN A 136 -12.08 6.23 16.47
C GLN A 136 -12.11 7.67 17.03
N LYS A 137 -11.03 8.09 17.69
CA LYS A 137 -10.86 9.49 18.08
C LYS A 137 -9.56 10.05 17.53
N GLY A 138 -9.71 10.74 16.40
CA GLY A 138 -8.94 11.92 16.04
C GLY A 138 -7.52 11.65 15.57
N PHE A 139 -7.35 11.29 14.30
CA PHE A 139 -6.24 11.82 13.52
C PHE A 139 -6.52 13.31 13.29
N GLN A 140 -6.29 14.12 14.33
CA GLN A 140 -6.25 15.57 14.17
C GLN A 140 -4.94 15.88 13.43
N ASN A 141 -5.09 16.20 12.15
CA ASN A 141 -4.06 16.75 11.29
C ASN A 141 -3.57 18.10 11.85
N ASP A 142 -2.49 18.10 12.63
CA ASP A 142 -1.66 19.30 12.81
C ASP A 142 -0.61 19.35 11.70
N TYR A 143 -1.09 19.51 10.46
CA TYR A 143 -0.29 20.07 9.38
C TYR A 143 -0.15 21.58 9.61
N ASN A 144 0.76 21.96 10.50
CA ASN A 144 1.27 23.33 10.53
C ASN A 144 2.71 23.36 9.99
N ASN A 145 2.79 23.73 8.71
CA ASN A 145 3.96 24.34 8.13
C ASN A 145 4.35 25.56 8.97
N ASN A 146 5.51 25.50 9.62
CA ASN A 146 6.29 26.69 9.91
C ASN A 146 7.78 26.34 9.79
N ASN A 147 8.41 26.87 8.74
CA ASN A 147 9.84 27.08 8.70
C ASN A 147 10.25 27.87 9.94
N THR A 148 11.03 27.28 10.82
CA THR A 148 11.82 28.03 11.79
C THR A 148 13.16 27.36 11.95
N THR A 149 14.09 27.80 11.11
CA THR A 149 15.52 27.67 11.31
C THR A 149 15.85 28.23 12.68
N SER A 150 16.28 27.38 13.61
CA SER A 150 16.96 27.86 14.80
C SER A 150 18.25 27.08 14.98
N ALA A 151 19.34 27.81 14.72
CA ALA A 151 20.70 27.40 14.95
C ALA A 151 20.96 27.30 16.45
N TYR A 152 21.34 26.11 16.91
CA TYR A 152 22.09 25.94 18.16
C TYR A 152 23.18 24.91 17.89
N GLU A 153 24.42 25.38 17.84
CA GLU A 153 25.62 24.55 17.94
C GLU A 153 25.69 23.97 19.37
N THR A 154 26.06 22.68 19.53
CA THR A 154 26.88 22.19 20.66
C THR A 154 27.28 20.71 20.49
N ASN A 155 28.60 20.52 20.46
CA ASN A 155 29.49 19.38 20.75
C ASN A 155 28.98 17.94 21.07
N SER A 156 29.57 17.01 20.30
CA SER A 156 30.08 15.64 20.55
C SER A 156 29.47 14.72 21.63
N ASN A 157 29.06 13.53 21.14
CA ASN A 157 28.65 12.25 21.80
C ASN A 157 27.17 11.82 21.71
N SER A 158 26.39 12.35 20.75
CA SER A 158 25.12 11.74 20.35
C SER A 158 25.30 10.79 19.15
N PRO A 159 24.60 9.64 19.10
CA PRO A 159 24.60 8.79 17.91
C PRO A 159 24.01 9.54 16.71
N PRO A 160 24.39 9.18 15.47
CA PRO A 160 23.94 9.89 14.30
C PRO A 160 22.42 9.75 14.18
N SER A 161 21.73 10.89 14.18
CA SER A 161 20.34 10.99 13.74
C SER A 161 20.19 10.45 12.31
N LEU A 162 19.03 9.94 11.90
CA LEU A 162 18.80 9.48 10.52
C LEU A 162 19.13 10.56 9.48
N SER A 163 19.05 11.85 9.85
CA SER A 163 19.52 12.99 9.06
C SER A 163 21.06 13.04 8.91
N GLN A 164 21.83 12.64 9.92
CA GLN A 164 23.30 12.49 9.86
C GLN A 164 23.75 11.20 9.16
N ILE A 165 22.95 10.13 9.23
CA ILE A 165 23.18 8.91 8.46
C ILE A 165 22.96 9.18 6.95
N ARG A 166 21.99 10.03 6.61
CA ARG A 166 21.76 10.53 5.24
C ARG A 166 22.98 11.23 4.64
N SER A 167 23.78 11.94 5.44
CA SER A 167 25.02 12.57 4.96
C SER A 167 26.15 11.58 4.70
N GLN A 168 26.22 10.46 5.41
CA GLN A 168 27.22 9.41 5.16
C GLN A 168 26.88 8.53 3.95
N LEU A 169 25.62 8.53 3.51
CA LEU A 169 25.15 7.88 2.29
C LEU A 169 25.38 8.71 1.02
N LYS A 170 26.00 9.90 1.14
CA LYS A 170 26.20 10.85 0.03
C LYS A 170 27.46 10.56 -0.81
N ASP A 171 28.37 9.72 -0.33
CA ASP A 171 29.64 9.41 -0.99
C ASP A 171 29.59 8.15 -1.88
N THR A 172 28.41 7.59 -2.16
CA THR A 172 28.26 6.49 -3.13
C THR A 172 27.51 7.01 -4.37
N ASP A 173 28.25 7.72 -5.22
CA ASP A 173 27.96 8.13 -6.60
C ASP A 173 26.47 8.16 -7.03
N ASP A 174 25.91 9.36 -6.96
CA ASP A 174 25.11 10.03 -7.99
C ASP A 174 24.14 9.18 -8.82
N ASN A 175 22.90 9.00 -8.31
CA ASN A 175 21.65 9.37 -9.00
C ASN A 175 20.42 9.03 -8.12
N TYR A 176 20.29 9.70 -6.98
CA TYR A 176 19.00 9.85 -6.30
C TYR A 176 18.76 11.33 -6.06
N SER A 177 18.55 12.07 -7.17
CA SER A 177 17.49 13.07 -7.09
C SER A 177 16.28 12.30 -6.58
N LEU A 178 15.82 12.67 -5.39
CA LEU A 178 14.47 12.36 -4.95
C LEU A 178 13.57 12.98 -6.01
N LEU A 179 13.31 12.23 -7.09
CA LEU A 179 12.09 12.44 -7.84
C LEU A 179 11.04 12.36 -6.76
N GLU A 180 10.39 13.50 -6.52
CA GLU A 180 9.01 13.57 -6.08
C GLU A 180 8.23 12.60 -6.97
N GLN A 181 8.30 11.31 -6.65
CA GLN A 181 7.40 10.35 -7.22
C GLN A 181 6.08 10.72 -6.57
N THR A 182 5.23 11.28 -7.41
CA THR A 182 3.80 11.50 -7.21
C THR A 182 3.20 10.18 -6.74
N TYR A 183 3.34 9.89 -5.44
CA TYR A 183 2.51 8.90 -4.79
C TYR A 183 1.11 9.47 -4.93
N ILE A 184 0.25 8.74 -5.63
CA ILE A 184 -1.16 9.06 -5.68
C ILE A 184 -1.64 8.90 -4.25
N THR A 185 -1.76 10.04 -3.58
CA THR A 185 -2.30 10.11 -2.24
C THR A 185 -3.75 9.61 -2.29
N PRO A 186 -4.30 9.07 -1.19
CA PRO A 186 -5.73 8.76 -1.11
C PRO A 186 -6.60 9.92 -1.58
N ALA A 187 -6.19 11.18 -1.32
CA ALA A 187 -6.87 12.38 -1.82
C ALA A 187 -6.81 12.54 -3.35
N GLU A 188 -5.67 12.26 -3.98
CA GLU A 188 -5.52 12.28 -5.43
C GLU A 188 -6.26 11.11 -6.09
N LEU A 189 -6.31 9.95 -5.43
CA LEU A 189 -7.16 8.82 -5.82
C LEU A 189 -8.64 9.21 -5.74
N THR A 190 -9.09 9.84 -4.66
CA THR A 190 -10.47 10.32 -4.53
C THR A 190 -10.84 11.28 -5.66
N LYS A 191 -9.94 12.21 -6.02
CA LYS A 191 -10.13 13.11 -7.16
C LYS A 191 -10.21 12.36 -8.49
N TYR A 192 -9.35 11.36 -8.68
CA TYR A 192 -9.38 10.48 -9.86
C TYR A 192 -10.67 9.67 -9.93
N LEU A 193 -11.07 9.03 -8.83
CA LEU A 193 -12.29 8.23 -8.73
C LEU A 193 -13.55 9.07 -8.96
N LYS A 194 -13.59 10.32 -8.50
CA LYS A 194 -14.69 11.26 -8.81
C LYS A 194 -14.81 11.52 -10.32
N ASN A 195 -13.70 11.83 -10.98
CA ASN A 195 -13.69 12.08 -12.43
C ASN A 195 -14.01 10.82 -13.25
N GLU A 196 -13.52 9.66 -12.80
CA GLU A 196 -13.85 8.38 -13.41
C GLU A 196 -15.30 7.95 -13.14
N THR A 197 -15.91 8.36 -12.02
CA THR A 197 -17.34 8.10 -11.74
C THR A 197 -18.24 8.83 -12.71
N ASP A 198 -17.92 10.07 -13.09
CA ASP A 198 -18.64 10.79 -14.15
C ASP A 198 -18.54 10.04 -15.49
N THR A 199 -17.34 9.50 -15.78
CA THR A 199 -17.09 8.69 -16.97
C THR A 199 -17.86 7.36 -16.94
N ILE A 200 -17.94 6.71 -15.77
CA ILE A 200 -18.75 5.50 -15.54
C ILE A 200 -20.23 5.80 -15.74
N VAL A 201 -20.76 6.86 -15.14
CA VAL A 201 -22.16 7.26 -15.28
C VAL A 201 -22.49 7.53 -16.74
N GLN A 202 -21.64 8.26 -17.46
CA GLN A 202 -21.82 8.50 -18.90
C GLN A 202 -21.79 7.20 -19.72
N THR A 203 -20.87 6.28 -19.40
CA THR A 203 -20.74 4.99 -20.09
C THR A 203 -21.96 4.10 -19.83
N ILE A 204 -22.50 4.09 -18.60
CA ILE A 204 -23.73 3.38 -18.24
C ILE A 204 -24.94 4.00 -18.95
N GLN A 205 -25.04 5.33 -19.02
CA GLN A 205 -26.12 6.01 -19.74
C GLN A 205 -26.08 5.71 -21.24
N ASN A 206 -24.89 5.69 -21.84
CA ASN A 206 -24.69 5.29 -23.23
C ASN A 206 -25.07 3.82 -23.44
N LEU A 207 -24.73 2.94 -22.49
CA LEU A 207 -25.10 1.53 -22.50
C LEU A 207 -26.63 1.35 -22.46
N LEU A 208 -27.30 2.01 -21.52
CA LEU A 208 -28.76 1.96 -21.38
C LEU A 208 -29.48 2.55 -22.60
N SER A 209 -28.89 3.56 -23.24
CA SER A 209 -29.41 4.14 -24.49
C SER A 209 -29.24 3.17 -25.66
N ALA A 210 -28.07 2.53 -25.79
CA ALA A 210 -27.80 1.50 -26.80
C ALA A 210 -28.70 0.25 -26.61
N LEU A 211 -29.02 -0.11 -25.37
CA LEU A 211 -29.92 -1.23 -25.06
C LEU A 211 -31.37 -1.02 -25.51
N ARG A 212 -31.80 0.25 -25.65
CA ARG A 212 -33.12 0.62 -26.19
C ARG A 212 -33.20 0.51 -27.71
N LEU A 213 -32.05 0.52 -28.39
CA LEU A 213 -31.97 0.34 -29.83
C LEU A 213 -32.09 -1.15 -30.21
N PRO A 214 -32.69 -1.47 -31.36
CA PRO A 214 -32.82 -2.84 -31.85
C PRO A 214 -31.49 -3.46 -32.32
N GLN A 215 -30.46 -2.64 -32.56
CA GLN A 215 -29.13 -3.06 -33.00
C GLN A 215 -28.14 -3.03 -31.83
N ASN A 216 -27.52 -4.18 -31.50
CA ASN A 216 -26.59 -4.31 -30.37
C ASN A 216 -25.12 -3.97 -30.73
N GLY A 217 -24.87 -3.36 -31.90
CA GLY A 217 -23.51 -3.11 -32.41
C GLY A 217 -22.65 -2.24 -31.50
N GLU A 218 -23.24 -1.22 -30.88
CA GLU A 218 -22.56 -0.32 -29.95
C GLU A 218 -22.49 -0.88 -28.51
N VAL A 219 -23.36 -1.82 -28.16
CA VAL A 219 -23.42 -2.40 -26.81
C VAL A 219 -22.12 -3.13 -26.49
N TYR A 220 -21.55 -3.85 -27.46
CA TYR A 220 -20.30 -4.59 -27.27
C TYR A 220 -19.10 -3.66 -27.00
N SER A 221 -18.98 -2.56 -27.73
CA SER A 221 -17.87 -1.61 -27.51
C SER A 221 -18.03 -0.86 -26.20
N ILE A 222 -19.25 -0.46 -25.84
CA ILE A 222 -19.54 0.24 -24.58
C ILE A 222 -19.24 -0.66 -23.36
N ILE A 223 -19.64 -1.94 -23.40
CA ILE A 223 -19.31 -2.90 -22.32
C ILE A 223 -17.80 -3.08 -22.19
N THR A 224 -17.07 -3.20 -23.30
CA THR A 224 -15.61 -3.34 -23.30
C THR A 224 -14.93 -2.13 -22.66
N SER A 225 -15.38 -0.92 -23.01
CA SER A 225 -14.88 0.32 -22.41
C SER A 225 -15.18 0.39 -20.91
N LEU A 226 -16.38 -0.01 -20.49
CA LEU A 226 -16.77 -0.05 -19.08
C LEU A 226 -15.87 -1.00 -18.27
N ILE A 227 -15.62 -2.21 -18.77
CA ILE A 227 -14.70 -3.19 -18.15
C ILE A 227 -13.29 -2.60 -18.02
N LYS A 228 -12.78 -1.94 -19.06
CA LYS A 228 -11.44 -1.34 -19.05
C LYS A 228 -11.29 -0.23 -18.00
N ILE A 229 -12.29 0.64 -17.88
CA ILE A 229 -12.33 1.69 -16.85
C ILE A 229 -12.28 1.04 -15.46
N ILE A 230 -13.09 0.01 -15.25
CA ILE A 230 -13.17 -0.71 -13.96
C ILE A 230 -11.85 -1.38 -13.60
N SER A 231 -11.21 -2.10 -14.54
CA SER A 231 -9.89 -2.69 -14.32
C SER A 231 -8.85 -1.64 -13.94
N THR A 232 -8.87 -0.49 -14.62
CA THR A 232 -7.99 0.64 -14.29
C THR A 232 -8.24 1.16 -12.87
N ILE A 233 -9.51 1.28 -12.45
CA ILE A 233 -9.89 1.68 -11.10
C ILE A 233 -9.41 0.66 -10.06
N ILE A 234 -9.57 -0.65 -10.32
CA ILE A 234 -9.12 -1.71 -9.42
C ILE A 234 -7.61 -1.64 -9.26
N ASP A 235 -6.86 -1.57 -10.36
CA ASP A 235 -5.40 -1.51 -10.32
C ASP A 235 -4.91 -0.28 -9.57
N LYS A 236 -5.51 0.89 -9.85
CA LYS A 236 -5.15 2.15 -9.21
C LYS A 236 -5.46 2.13 -7.72
N SER A 237 -6.64 1.65 -7.35
CA SER A 237 -7.09 1.59 -5.97
C SER A 237 -6.34 0.53 -5.18
N SER A 238 -6.02 -0.61 -5.78
CA SER A 238 -5.17 -1.65 -5.19
C SER A 238 -3.74 -1.13 -4.97
N SER A 239 -3.18 -0.38 -5.92
CA SER A 239 -1.87 0.26 -5.79
C SER A 239 -1.84 1.26 -4.63
N VAL A 240 -2.90 2.06 -4.47
CA VAL A 240 -3.01 3.01 -3.34
C VAL A 240 -3.26 2.29 -2.03
N CYS A 241 -4.13 1.28 -1.98
CA CYS A 241 -4.35 0.43 -0.81
C CYS A 241 -3.09 -0.36 -0.40
N SER A 242 -2.12 -0.52 -1.31
CA SER A 242 -0.80 -1.12 -1.04
C SER A 242 0.28 -0.07 -0.77
N SER A 243 -0.07 1.22 -0.84
CA SER A 243 0.83 2.35 -0.59
C SER A 243 0.82 2.75 0.88
N PRO A 244 1.89 3.41 1.37
CA PRO A 244 2.00 3.84 2.78
C PRO A 244 0.84 4.69 3.29
N SER A 245 0.23 5.49 2.41
CA SER A 245 -0.90 6.37 2.72
C SER A 245 -2.26 5.68 2.64
N GLY A 246 -2.34 4.49 2.00
CA GLY A 246 -3.58 3.74 1.84
C GLY A 246 -3.75 2.56 2.79
N TYR A 247 -2.77 2.27 3.65
CA TYR A 247 -2.81 1.09 4.54
C TYR A 247 -3.98 1.08 5.53
N ALA A 248 -4.39 2.26 6.02
CA ALA A 248 -5.57 2.41 6.86
C ALA A 248 -6.85 1.90 6.16
N TYR A 249 -6.87 1.95 4.82
CA TYR A 249 -8.02 1.60 3.99
C TYR A 249 -7.96 0.17 3.47
N THR A 250 -6.80 -0.51 3.47
CA THR A 250 -6.61 -1.82 2.82
C THR A 250 -7.64 -2.86 3.26
N ARG A 251 -7.98 -2.90 4.55
CA ARG A 251 -8.93 -3.88 5.11
C ARG A 251 -10.35 -3.70 4.58
N ALA A 252 -10.79 -2.47 4.40
CA ALA A 252 -12.11 -2.13 3.89
C ALA A 252 -12.14 -2.01 2.36
N CYS A 253 -11.01 -1.70 1.73
CA CYS A 253 -10.80 -1.63 0.29
C CYS A 253 -10.93 -3.01 -0.38
N ARG A 254 -10.34 -4.04 0.23
CA ARG A 254 -10.30 -5.40 -0.31
C ARG A 254 -11.67 -6.01 -0.65
N PRO A 255 -12.71 -5.98 0.23
CA PRO A 255 -14.02 -6.50 -0.12
C PRO A 255 -14.68 -5.73 -1.28
N ILE A 256 -14.53 -4.39 -1.31
CA ILE A 256 -15.11 -3.55 -2.37
C ILE A 256 -14.46 -3.86 -3.73
N LEU A 257 -13.12 -3.96 -3.78
CA LEU A 257 -12.41 -4.30 -5.01
C LEU A 257 -12.76 -5.70 -5.53
N ASN A 258 -12.94 -6.67 -4.62
CA ASN A 258 -13.35 -8.02 -4.98
C ASN A 258 -14.76 -8.06 -5.58
N GLU A 259 -15.70 -7.29 -5.03
CA GLU A 259 -17.05 -7.17 -5.59
C GLU A 259 -17.05 -6.47 -6.95
N LEU A 260 -16.24 -5.40 -7.10
CA LEU A 260 -16.09 -4.68 -8.36
C LEU A 260 -15.52 -5.58 -9.47
N ASP A 261 -14.53 -6.40 -9.14
CA ASP A 261 -13.94 -7.38 -10.06
C ASP A 261 -14.95 -8.46 -10.47
N GLN A 262 -15.72 -9.00 -9.51
CA GLN A 262 -16.78 -9.96 -9.81
C GLN A 262 -17.85 -9.36 -10.74
N CYS A 263 -18.28 -8.11 -10.53
CA CYS A 263 -19.21 -7.43 -11.43
C CYS A 263 -18.64 -7.32 -12.84
N SER A 264 -17.35 -6.93 -12.97
CA SER A 264 -16.65 -6.86 -14.26
C SER A 264 -16.62 -8.20 -14.99
N GLN A 265 -16.34 -9.29 -14.26
CA GLN A 265 -16.35 -10.64 -14.81
C GLN A 265 -17.76 -11.06 -15.28
N ARG A 266 -18.80 -10.81 -14.49
CA ARG A 266 -20.20 -11.06 -14.88
C ARG A 266 -20.59 -10.27 -16.12
N LEU A 267 -20.18 -9.00 -16.20
CA LEU A 267 -20.39 -8.15 -17.37
C LEU A 267 -19.71 -8.72 -18.63
N SER A 268 -18.47 -9.21 -18.50
CA SER A 268 -17.72 -9.86 -19.60
C SER A 268 -18.38 -11.17 -20.06
N LEU A 269 -18.89 -11.97 -19.12
CA LEU A 269 -19.62 -13.20 -19.43
C LEU A 269 -20.94 -12.92 -20.15
N LEU A 270 -21.70 -11.93 -19.69
CA LEU A 270 -22.92 -11.48 -20.35
C LEU A 270 -22.62 -10.96 -21.76
N GLN A 271 -21.56 -10.16 -21.91
CA GLN A 271 -21.09 -9.67 -23.20
C GLN A 271 -20.78 -10.80 -24.18
N LYS A 272 -20.00 -11.79 -23.75
CA LYS A 272 -19.57 -12.93 -24.58
C LYS A 272 -20.68 -13.93 -24.87
N SER A 273 -21.70 -14.04 -24.02
CA SER A 273 -22.77 -15.04 -24.16
C SER A 273 -24.05 -14.51 -24.82
N GLN A 274 -24.40 -13.24 -24.61
CA GLN A 274 -25.70 -12.68 -25.00
C GLN A 274 -25.60 -11.49 -25.96
N PHE A 275 -24.42 -10.87 -26.09
CA PHE A 275 -24.19 -9.66 -26.89
C PHE A 275 -23.09 -9.85 -27.95
N ILE A 276 -22.96 -11.06 -28.49
CA ILE A 276 -22.10 -11.34 -29.65
C ILE A 276 -22.60 -10.52 -30.84
N SER A 277 -21.68 -9.89 -31.59
CA SER A 277 -21.99 -9.09 -32.78
C SER A 277 -23.00 -9.79 -33.69
N GLY A 278 -24.20 -9.21 -33.83
CA GLY A 278 -25.27 -9.70 -34.69
C GLY A 278 -26.39 -10.49 -34.00
N ALA A 279 -26.29 -10.80 -32.70
CA ALA A 279 -27.35 -11.46 -31.94
C ALA A 279 -28.29 -10.46 -31.25
N VAL A 280 -29.60 -10.73 -31.25
CA VAL A 280 -30.59 -9.96 -30.49
C VAL A 280 -30.62 -10.48 -29.04
N ALA A 281 -30.06 -9.71 -28.12
CA ALA A 281 -30.07 -10.04 -26.70
C ALA A 281 -31.50 -10.16 -26.14
N THR A 282 -31.72 -11.18 -25.31
CA THR A 282 -33.02 -11.42 -24.64
C THR A 282 -33.35 -10.29 -23.66
N ALA A 283 -34.64 -10.05 -23.40
CA ALA A 283 -35.08 -9.03 -22.44
C ALA A 283 -34.48 -9.25 -21.03
N ASN A 284 -34.28 -10.52 -20.64
CA ASN A 284 -33.61 -10.89 -19.39
C ASN A 284 -32.12 -10.49 -19.40
N ALA A 285 -31.39 -10.77 -20.49
CA ALA A 285 -29.99 -10.38 -20.62
C ALA A 285 -29.79 -8.86 -20.57
N LYS A 286 -30.72 -8.09 -21.18
CA LYS A 286 -30.69 -6.62 -21.11
C LYS A 286 -30.93 -6.11 -19.68
N ARG A 287 -31.85 -6.74 -18.93
CA ARG A 287 -32.14 -6.40 -17.54
C ARG A 287 -30.97 -6.75 -16.61
N ASP A 288 -30.39 -7.93 -16.77
CA ASP A 288 -29.28 -8.39 -15.95
C ASP A 288 -28.02 -7.55 -16.22
N LEU A 289 -27.76 -7.18 -17.48
CA LEU A 289 -26.68 -6.25 -17.82
C LEU A 289 -26.88 -4.87 -17.18
N ALA A 290 -28.10 -4.34 -17.19
CA ALA A 290 -28.41 -3.08 -16.51
C ALA A 290 -28.17 -3.20 -14.99
N LYS A 291 -28.57 -4.32 -14.38
CA LYS A 291 -28.36 -4.59 -12.96
C LYS A 291 -26.86 -4.57 -12.60
N GLU A 292 -26.03 -5.30 -13.34
CA GLU A 292 -24.58 -5.35 -13.10
C GLU A 292 -23.92 -3.96 -13.29
N ALA A 293 -24.37 -3.19 -14.29
CA ALA A 293 -23.91 -1.82 -14.49
C ALA A 293 -24.24 -0.90 -13.30
N TYR A 294 -25.42 -1.05 -12.68
CA TYR A 294 -25.77 -0.30 -11.47
C TYR A 294 -24.99 -0.75 -10.23
N GLU A 295 -24.70 -2.05 -10.09
CA GLU A 295 -23.85 -2.57 -9.00
C GLU A 295 -22.43 -2.01 -9.09
N ILE A 296 -21.86 -1.91 -10.29
CA ILE A 296 -20.57 -1.24 -10.52
C ILE A 296 -20.60 0.20 -9.99
N ALA A 297 -21.59 0.99 -10.38
CA ALA A 297 -21.70 2.38 -9.92
C ALA A 297 -21.83 2.48 -8.39
N LYS A 298 -22.55 1.54 -7.77
CA LYS A 298 -22.67 1.46 -6.31
C LYS A 298 -21.31 1.21 -5.66
N TYR A 299 -20.58 0.19 -6.10
CA TYR A 299 -19.29 -0.17 -5.51
C TYR A 299 -18.19 0.86 -5.80
N THR A 300 -18.19 1.52 -6.96
CA THR A 300 -17.30 2.66 -7.22
C THR A 300 -17.60 3.82 -6.25
N LYS A 301 -18.87 4.09 -5.95
CA LYS A 301 -19.24 5.11 -4.96
C LYS A 301 -18.83 4.71 -3.54
N GLU A 302 -18.99 3.45 -3.17
CA GLU A 302 -18.54 2.92 -1.88
C GLU A 302 -17.01 3.02 -1.72
N LEU A 303 -16.29 2.77 -2.81
CA LEU A 303 -14.83 2.94 -2.88
C LEU A 303 -14.42 4.40 -2.70
N ILE A 304 -15.15 5.36 -3.28
CA ILE A 304 -14.91 6.80 -3.06
C ILE A 304 -15.14 7.17 -1.60
N ASN A 305 -16.29 6.79 -1.05
CA ASN A 305 -16.64 7.10 0.33
C ASN A 305 -15.58 6.58 1.30
N LEU A 306 -15.01 5.41 1.01
CA LEU A 306 -13.93 4.83 1.80
C LEU A 306 -12.73 5.79 1.91
N PHE A 307 -12.30 6.42 0.80
CA PHE A 307 -11.19 7.36 0.78
C PHE A 307 -11.57 8.82 1.08
N GLU A 308 -12.85 9.11 1.33
CA GLU A 308 -13.36 10.42 1.75
C GLU A 308 -13.59 10.53 3.26
N THR A 309 -13.48 9.44 4.02
CA THR A 309 -13.83 9.44 5.46
C THR A 309 -12.75 10.05 6.37
N ASP A 310 -11.82 10.85 5.82
CA ASP A 310 -10.86 11.70 6.55
C ASP A 310 -11.22 13.20 6.42
#